data_AF-A0A853C7X2-F1
#
_entry.id   AF-A0A853C7X2-F1
#
_cell.length_a   1.000
_cell.length_b   1.000
_cell.length_c   1.000
_cell.angle_alpha   90.00
_cell.angle_beta   90.00
_cell.angle_gamma   90.00
#
_symmetry.space_group_name_H-M   'P 1'
#
loop_
_entity.id
_entity.type
_entity.pdbx_description
1 polymer ?
#
loop_
_entity_poly.entity_id
_entity_poly.type
_entity_poly.pdbx_seq_one_letter_code
_entity_poly.pdbx_strand_id
1 'polypeptide(L)'
;MRGDEVRGIGELGRITLRGSTNRVAELHRGIADRAFDAIGPKAAPVKLVHDAIAGLSYGGVRLALGAGARVAGILAALGADGRDLDADRSGRVALAVLNGAHGDVVERDAPALATVLGIRVEGTAVPPEPEALRAAFPGATGRLAVFVHGLTETEATWCYRAERSADYGTRLRQDLGLTPVHLRYNTGLHVSDNGRLLDDLLGRLVAAWPQEVQDVVLIGHSMGGLVARSALHQAGGGTADAHPWTALVRDTITLGTPHLGAPLERGVHRLAGVLARVPETRPLAALLALRSVGIKDLRRGTLVEADWSGRDLDAPGVAAHTHVPLSDGARHFVVLATLTRDPAAPVADLLGDLLVPPRSALGDTGDDDRLAFPPDHVHRIGGLTHFDLLNHPLVYEQIHCWLVERPEGPRPAAP
;
A
#
# COMPACT_ATOMS: atom_id res chain seq x y z
N MET A 1 -23.50 5.56 -7.96
CA MET A 1 -22.33 5.45 -8.85
C MET A 1 -22.48 6.46 -9.98
N ARG A 2 -21.39 7.15 -10.34
CA ARG A 2 -21.31 8.06 -11.49
C ARG A 2 -21.15 7.29 -12.80
N GLY A 3 -21.54 7.92 -13.92
CA GLY A 3 -21.55 7.24 -15.23
C GLY A 3 -20.16 6.90 -15.79
N ASP A 4 -19.14 7.68 -15.43
CA ASP A 4 -17.72 7.41 -15.73
C ASP A 4 -17.15 6.24 -14.91
N GLU A 5 -17.51 6.12 -13.63
CA GLU A 5 -17.18 4.95 -12.80
C GLU A 5 -17.77 3.66 -13.38
N VAL A 6 -19.04 3.69 -13.81
CA VAL A 6 -19.69 2.53 -14.44
C VAL A 6 -18.98 2.12 -15.74
N ARG A 7 -18.53 3.09 -16.55
CA ARG A 7 -17.70 2.82 -17.73
C ARG A 7 -16.33 2.25 -17.34
N GLY A 8 -15.71 2.80 -16.30
CA GLY A 8 -14.44 2.32 -15.75
C GLY A 8 -14.52 0.86 -15.29
N ILE A 9 -15.60 0.46 -14.61
CA ILE A 9 -15.84 -0.94 -14.20
C ILE A 9 -15.95 -1.85 -15.44
N GLY A 10 -16.67 -1.40 -16.47
CA GLY A 10 -16.81 -2.14 -17.72
C GLY A 10 -15.47 -2.37 -18.43
N GLU A 11 -14.64 -1.33 -18.51
CA GLU A 11 -13.33 -1.39 -19.16
C GLU A 11 -12.34 -2.25 -18.36
N LEU A 12 -12.30 -2.07 -17.04
CA LEU A 12 -11.48 -2.89 -16.16
C LEU A 12 -11.91 -4.36 -16.18
N GLY A 13 -13.22 -4.64 -16.16
CA GLY A 13 -13.74 -6.00 -16.28
C GLY A 13 -13.35 -6.66 -17.60
N ARG A 14 -13.29 -5.90 -18.70
CA ARG A 14 -12.79 -6.38 -19.99
C ARG A 14 -11.31 -6.77 -19.93
N ILE A 15 -10.49 -6.05 -19.16
CA ILE A 15 -9.05 -6.27 -19.02
C ILE A 15 -8.75 -7.42 -18.03
N THR A 16 -9.35 -7.40 -16.84
CA THR A 16 -9.03 -8.32 -15.73
C THR A 16 -9.76 -9.67 -15.79
N LEU A 17 -11.07 -9.70 -16.12
CA LEU A 17 -11.86 -10.95 -16.16
C LEU A 17 -11.57 -11.79 -17.41
N ARG A 18 -11.39 -11.15 -18.57
CA ARG A 18 -10.95 -11.86 -19.78
C ARG A 18 -9.53 -12.41 -19.60
N GLY A 19 -8.65 -11.69 -18.91
CA GLY A 19 -7.31 -12.15 -18.57
C GLY A 19 -7.34 -13.42 -17.73
N SER A 20 -8.02 -13.39 -16.58
CA SER A 20 -7.99 -14.48 -15.58
C SER A 20 -8.58 -15.80 -16.09
N THR A 21 -9.72 -15.77 -16.78
CA THR A 21 -10.35 -16.99 -17.32
C THR A 21 -9.59 -17.57 -18.51
N ASN A 22 -8.96 -16.74 -19.33
CA ASN A 22 -8.06 -17.20 -20.38
C ASN A 22 -6.83 -17.89 -19.78
N ARG A 23 -6.25 -17.34 -18.69
CA ARG A 23 -5.11 -17.97 -18.03
C ARG A 23 -5.44 -19.35 -17.45
N VAL A 24 -6.60 -19.52 -16.83
CA VAL A 24 -7.03 -20.84 -16.34
C VAL A 24 -7.26 -21.83 -17.49
N ALA A 25 -7.85 -21.38 -18.60
CA ALA A 25 -8.04 -22.21 -19.79
C ALA A 25 -6.71 -22.61 -20.45
N GLU A 26 -5.73 -21.71 -20.49
CA GLU A 26 -4.38 -21.97 -20.98
C GLU A 26 -3.63 -22.97 -20.07
N LEU A 27 -3.77 -22.85 -18.74
CA LEU A 27 -3.21 -23.80 -17.77
C LEU A 27 -3.78 -25.21 -17.98
N HIS A 28 -5.11 -25.31 -18.11
CA HIS A 28 -5.78 -26.59 -18.39
C HIS A 28 -5.24 -27.21 -19.67
N ARG A 29 -5.18 -26.45 -20.77
CA ARG A 29 -4.64 -26.96 -22.04
C ARG A 29 -3.21 -27.44 -21.91
N GLY A 30 -2.34 -26.67 -21.25
CA GLY A 30 -0.96 -27.10 -21.03
C GLY A 30 -0.88 -28.46 -20.32
N ILE A 31 -1.62 -28.64 -19.22
CA ILE A 31 -1.66 -29.91 -18.47
C ILE A 31 -2.17 -31.06 -19.36
N ALA A 32 -3.24 -30.81 -20.11
CA ALA A 32 -3.83 -31.79 -21.01
C ALA A 32 -2.88 -32.17 -22.15
N ASP A 33 -2.24 -31.19 -22.79
CA ASP A 33 -1.26 -31.39 -23.87
C ASP A 33 -0.13 -32.30 -23.40
N ARG A 34 0.45 -32.02 -22.23
CA ARG A 34 1.50 -32.86 -21.64
C ARG A 34 1.03 -34.29 -21.40
N ALA A 35 -0.18 -34.47 -20.88
CA ALA A 35 -0.75 -35.79 -20.62
C ALA A 35 -1.01 -36.58 -21.91
N PHE A 36 -1.54 -35.93 -22.95
CA PHE A 36 -1.79 -36.55 -24.24
C PHE A 36 -0.48 -36.85 -25.01
N ASP A 37 0.50 -35.95 -24.93
CA ASP A 37 1.80 -36.13 -25.56
C ASP A 37 2.57 -37.30 -24.93
N ALA A 38 2.42 -37.53 -23.62
CA ALA A 38 3.00 -38.69 -22.93
C ALA A 38 2.39 -40.04 -23.39
N ILE A 39 1.13 -40.05 -23.83
CA ILE A 39 0.46 -41.23 -24.38
C ILE A 39 0.80 -41.42 -25.88
N GLY A 40 1.15 -40.32 -26.56
CA GLY A 40 1.58 -40.32 -27.95
C GLY A 40 0.43 -40.33 -28.96
N PRO A 41 0.71 -40.63 -30.25
CA PRO A 41 -0.24 -40.41 -31.35
C PRO A 41 -1.58 -41.16 -31.23
N LYS A 42 -1.62 -42.24 -30.45
CA LYS A 42 -2.83 -43.03 -30.20
C LYS A 42 -3.91 -42.27 -29.44
N ALA A 43 -3.55 -41.23 -28.68
CA ALA A 43 -4.51 -40.41 -27.95
C ALA A 43 -5.12 -39.28 -28.79
N ALA A 44 -4.67 -39.07 -30.03
CA ALA A 44 -5.09 -37.94 -30.87
C ALA A 44 -6.62 -37.80 -31.05
N PRO A 45 -7.40 -38.88 -31.25
CA PRO A 45 -8.87 -38.76 -31.34
C PRO A 45 -9.51 -38.29 -30.02
N VAL A 46 -8.99 -38.76 -28.88
CA VAL A 46 -9.49 -38.39 -27.55
C VAL A 46 -9.09 -36.96 -27.21
N LYS A 47 -7.87 -36.55 -27.56
CA LYS A 47 -7.37 -35.18 -27.44
C LYS A 47 -8.26 -34.19 -28.21
N LEU A 48 -8.63 -34.53 -29.44
CA LEU A 48 -9.50 -33.67 -30.26
C LEU A 48 -10.87 -33.42 -29.59
N VAL A 49 -11.48 -34.47 -29.04
CA VAL A 49 -12.76 -34.38 -28.32
C VAL A 49 -12.61 -33.59 -27.02
N HIS A 50 -11.53 -33.84 -26.26
CA HIS A 50 -11.19 -33.10 -25.06
C HIS A 50 -11.05 -31.59 -25.35
N ASP A 51 -10.28 -31.23 -26.37
CA ASP A 51 -9.99 -29.82 -26.69
C ASP A 51 -11.24 -29.08 -27.17
N ALA A 52 -12.13 -29.77 -27.89
CA ALA A 52 -13.43 -29.24 -28.26
C ALA A 52 -14.31 -28.98 -27.03
N ILE A 53 -14.40 -29.94 -26.09
CA ILE A 53 -15.18 -29.80 -24.85
C ILE A 53 -14.61 -28.67 -23.99
N ALA A 54 -13.30 -28.67 -23.72
CA ALA A 54 -12.64 -27.63 -22.95
C ALA A 54 -12.81 -26.25 -23.62
N GLY A 55 -12.64 -26.18 -24.95
CA GLY A 55 -12.86 -24.98 -25.74
C GLY A 55 -14.27 -24.40 -25.60
N LEU A 56 -15.29 -25.27 -25.66
CA LEU A 56 -16.70 -24.91 -25.46
C LEU A 56 -17.00 -24.51 -24.02
N SER A 57 -16.48 -25.24 -23.02
CA SER A 57 -16.69 -24.92 -21.61
C SER A 57 -16.09 -23.56 -21.24
N TYR A 58 -14.82 -23.32 -21.58
CA TYR A 58 -14.18 -22.03 -21.33
C TYR A 58 -14.78 -20.91 -22.20
N GLY A 59 -15.18 -21.21 -23.44
CA GLY A 59 -15.93 -20.28 -24.29
C GLY A 59 -17.27 -19.87 -23.70
N GLY A 60 -18.03 -20.83 -23.17
CA GLY A 60 -19.30 -20.60 -22.50
C GLY A 60 -19.15 -19.77 -21.23
N VAL A 61 -18.16 -20.09 -20.38
CA VAL A 61 -17.85 -19.30 -19.17
C VAL A 61 -17.48 -17.86 -19.54
N ARG A 62 -16.67 -17.64 -20.59
CA ARG A 62 -16.33 -16.28 -21.06
C ARG A 62 -17.54 -15.51 -21.58
N LEU A 63 -18.39 -16.18 -22.37
CA LEU A 63 -19.61 -15.56 -22.88
C LEU A 63 -20.58 -15.23 -21.73
N ALA A 64 -20.72 -16.13 -20.76
CA ALA A 64 -21.53 -15.91 -19.57
C ALA A 64 -20.99 -14.77 -18.69
N LEU A 65 -19.68 -14.72 -18.45
CA LEU A 65 -19.04 -13.62 -17.71
C LEU A 65 -19.12 -12.30 -18.48
N GLY A 66 -18.93 -12.32 -19.80
CA GLY A 66 -19.03 -11.13 -20.64
C GLY A 66 -20.46 -10.59 -20.76
N ALA A 67 -21.44 -11.48 -20.94
CA ALA A 67 -22.86 -11.13 -20.91
C ALA A 67 -23.29 -10.69 -19.51
N GLY A 68 -22.85 -11.38 -18.47
CA GLY A 68 -23.09 -11.03 -17.07
C GLY A 68 -22.49 -9.68 -16.69
N ALA A 69 -21.26 -9.37 -17.10
CA ALA A 69 -20.63 -8.07 -16.90
C ALA A 69 -21.34 -6.96 -17.70
N ARG A 70 -21.81 -7.26 -18.92
CA ARG A 70 -22.59 -6.30 -19.74
C ARG A 70 -23.96 -6.04 -19.13
N VAL A 71 -24.64 -7.08 -18.65
CA VAL A 71 -25.94 -6.96 -17.96
C VAL A 71 -25.77 -6.26 -16.63
N ALA A 72 -24.75 -6.61 -15.83
CA ALA A 72 -24.42 -5.92 -14.59
C ALA A 72 -24.05 -4.46 -14.84
N GLY A 73 -23.30 -4.14 -15.91
CA GLY A 73 -23.00 -2.77 -16.32
C GLY A 73 -24.24 -1.99 -16.75
N ILE A 74 -25.18 -2.62 -17.47
CA ILE A 74 -26.47 -2.02 -17.82
C ILE A 74 -27.34 -1.82 -16.57
N LEU A 75 -27.44 -2.80 -15.69
CA LEU A 75 -28.19 -2.71 -14.44
C LEU A 75 -27.58 -1.68 -13.47
N ALA A 76 -26.26 -1.61 -13.40
CA ALA A 76 -25.52 -0.60 -12.66
C ALA A 76 -25.71 0.80 -13.26
N ALA A 77 -25.78 0.93 -14.59
CA ALA A 77 -26.10 2.19 -15.26
C ALA A 77 -27.57 2.61 -15.08
N LEU A 78 -28.50 1.66 -15.02
CA LEU A 78 -29.93 1.90 -14.78
C LEU A 78 -30.23 2.19 -13.30
N GLY A 79 -29.44 1.62 -12.38
CA GLY A 79 -29.45 1.92 -10.95
C GLY A 79 -28.45 3.00 -10.52
N ALA A 80 -27.76 3.64 -11.48
CA ALA A 80 -26.83 4.72 -11.22
C ALA A 80 -27.62 5.95 -10.75
N ASP A 81 -27.54 6.22 -9.46
CA ASP A 81 -28.11 7.40 -8.81
C ASP A 81 -27.22 8.65 -8.92
N GLY A 82 -26.09 8.55 -9.62
CA GLY A 82 -25.12 9.63 -9.79
C GLY A 82 -24.21 9.88 -8.58
N ARG A 83 -24.35 9.11 -7.48
CA ARG A 83 -23.47 9.24 -6.31
C ARG A 83 -22.08 8.71 -6.61
N ASP A 84 -21.05 9.34 -6.06
CA ASP A 84 -19.66 8.89 -6.13
C ASP A 84 -19.49 7.56 -5.38
N LEU A 85 -18.75 6.59 -5.93
CA LEU A 85 -18.42 5.34 -5.22
C LEU A 85 -17.64 5.61 -3.93
N ASP A 86 -16.87 6.70 -3.91
CA ASP A 86 -16.13 7.15 -2.74
C ASP A 86 -17.05 7.67 -1.61
N ALA A 87 -18.30 8.06 -1.92
CA ALA A 87 -19.22 8.60 -0.91
C ALA A 87 -19.63 7.56 0.14
N ASP A 88 -19.73 6.28 -0.25
CA ASP A 88 -20.19 5.20 0.62
C ASP A 88 -19.03 4.38 1.19
N ARG A 89 -19.16 3.94 2.45
CA ARG A 89 -18.10 3.15 3.14
C ARG A 89 -17.73 1.86 2.40
N SER A 90 -18.73 1.13 1.91
CA SER A 90 -18.50 -0.12 1.17
C SER A 90 -17.82 0.13 -0.18
N GLY A 91 -18.21 1.21 -0.88
CA GLY A 91 -17.57 1.65 -2.12
C GLY A 91 -16.11 2.02 -1.91
N ARG A 92 -15.78 2.75 -0.83
CA ARG A 92 -14.40 3.06 -0.44
C ARG A 92 -13.53 1.83 -0.23
N VAL A 93 -14.05 0.82 0.49
CA VAL A 93 -13.31 -0.43 0.72
C VAL A 93 -13.09 -1.17 -0.60
N ALA A 94 -14.10 -1.22 -1.47
CA ALA A 94 -13.98 -1.84 -2.79
C ALA A 94 -12.93 -1.13 -3.66
N LEU A 95 -12.95 0.22 -3.68
CA LEU A 95 -11.96 1.03 -4.37
C LEU A 95 -10.55 0.83 -3.81
N ALA A 96 -10.39 0.73 -2.48
CA ALA A 96 -9.09 0.50 -1.85
C ALA A 96 -8.50 -0.88 -2.20
N VAL A 97 -9.32 -1.93 -2.19
CA VAL A 97 -8.91 -3.28 -2.63
C VAL A 97 -8.55 -3.27 -4.11
N LEU A 98 -9.38 -2.63 -4.94
CA LEU A 98 -9.13 -2.52 -6.37
C LEU A 98 -7.83 -1.79 -6.69
N ASN A 99 -7.63 -0.61 -6.10
CA ASN A 99 -6.42 0.20 -6.28
C ASN A 99 -5.20 -0.51 -5.68
N GLY A 100 -5.29 -1.17 -4.54
CA GLY A 100 -4.16 -1.94 -4.02
C GLY A 100 -3.78 -3.12 -4.91
N ALA A 101 -4.76 -3.84 -5.47
CA ALA A 101 -4.51 -5.00 -6.33
C ALA A 101 -4.02 -4.64 -7.73
N HIS A 102 -4.54 -3.57 -8.33
CA HIS A 102 -4.33 -3.21 -9.75
C HIS A 102 -4.21 -1.70 -10.01
N GLY A 103 -3.80 -0.91 -9.02
CA GLY A 103 -3.88 0.55 -9.05
C GLY A 103 -3.16 1.24 -10.20
N ASP A 104 -2.05 0.69 -10.67
CA ASP A 104 -1.31 1.17 -11.86
C ASP A 104 -2.10 0.96 -13.15
N VAL A 105 -2.78 -0.18 -13.27
CA VAL A 105 -3.68 -0.47 -14.40
C VAL A 105 -4.93 0.40 -14.32
N VAL A 106 -5.49 0.57 -13.11
CA VAL A 106 -6.67 1.41 -12.88
C VAL A 106 -6.37 2.87 -13.22
N GLU A 107 -5.24 3.41 -12.79
CA GLU A 107 -4.85 4.78 -13.10
C GLU A 107 -4.72 5.03 -14.61
N ARG A 108 -4.13 4.08 -15.34
CA ARG A 108 -3.95 4.19 -16.79
C ARG A 108 -5.24 3.97 -17.58
N ASP A 109 -5.99 2.91 -17.27
CA ASP A 109 -7.04 2.38 -18.14
C ASP A 109 -8.47 2.68 -17.62
N ALA A 110 -8.63 3.02 -16.35
CA ALA A 110 -9.92 3.35 -15.73
C ALA A 110 -9.79 4.47 -14.67
N PRO A 111 -9.28 5.67 -15.04
CA PRO A 111 -8.90 6.72 -14.09
C PRO A 111 -10.04 7.22 -13.19
N ALA A 112 -11.30 7.07 -13.62
CA ALA A 112 -12.47 7.38 -12.78
C ALA A 112 -12.58 6.52 -11.52
N LEU A 113 -11.90 5.37 -11.47
CA LEU A 113 -11.82 4.48 -10.30
C LEU A 113 -10.48 4.62 -9.55
N ALA A 114 -9.57 5.45 -10.04
CA ALA A 114 -8.25 5.63 -9.46
C ALA A 114 -8.35 6.49 -8.19
N THR A 115 -7.70 6.03 -7.12
CA THR A 115 -7.66 6.77 -5.86
C THR A 115 -6.61 7.88 -5.94
N VAL A 116 -7.03 9.14 -5.98
CA VAL A 116 -6.10 10.27 -5.97
C VAL A 116 -5.54 10.50 -4.56
N LEU A 117 -4.21 10.70 -4.47
CA LEU A 117 -3.55 11.08 -3.22
C LEU A 117 -4.10 12.41 -2.70
N GLY A 118 -4.58 12.43 -1.45
CA GLY A 118 -5.17 13.64 -0.87
C GLY A 118 -5.55 13.53 0.59
N ILE A 119 -5.81 14.69 1.19
CA ILE A 119 -6.25 14.83 2.58
C ILE A 119 -7.71 14.43 2.68
N ARG A 120 -8.05 13.69 3.74
CA ARG A 120 -9.40 13.20 4.00
C ARG A 120 -9.88 13.60 5.38
N VAL A 121 -11.07 14.19 5.44
CA VAL A 121 -11.82 14.47 6.67
C VAL A 121 -13.17 13.81 6.56
N GLU A 122 -13.45 12.86 7.45
CA GLU A 122 -14.68 12.04 7.44
C GLU A 122 -14.97 11.38 6.08
N GLY A 123 -13.92 10.96 5.37
CA GLY A 123 -13.99 10.36 4.03
C GLY A 123 -14.05 11.36 2.87
N THR A 124 -14.30 12.64 3.15
CA THR A 124 -14.38 13.70 2.14
C THR A 124 -12.99 14.22 1.78
N ALA A 125 -12.73 14.41 0.49
CA ALA A 125 -11.49 15.02 0.01
C ALA A 125 -11.43 16.50 0.41
N VAL A 126 -10.30 16.93 0.97
CA VAL A 126 -10.00 18.32 1.29
C VAL A 126 -8.84 18.78 0.40
N PRO A 127 -9.03 19.73 -0.52
CA PRO A 127 -7.94 20.27 -1.29
C PRO A 127 -6.97 21.03 -0.37
N PRO A 128 -5.65 20.99 -0.62
CA PRO A 128 -4.65 21.73 0.17
C PRO A 128 -4.65 23.21 -0.21
N GLU A 129 -5.79 23.86 -0.01
CA GLU A 129 -6.05 25.27 -0.27
C GLU A 129 -6.44 25.96 1.05
N PRO A 130 -6.02 27.22 1.30
CA PRO A 130 -6.19 27.86 2.61
C PRO A 130 -7.64 27.88 3.11
N GLU A 131 -8.61 28.21 2.24
CA GLU A 131 -10.02 28.26 2.58
C GLU A 131 -10.58 26.88 2.96
N ALA A 132 -10.23 25.86 2.18
CA ALA A 132 -10.70 24.50 2.39
C ALA A 132 -10.10 23.88 3.66
N LEU A 133 -8.80 24.08 3.89
CA LEU A 133 -8.12 23.62 5.10
C LEU A 133 -8.66 24.31 6.35
N ARG A 134 -8.90 25.62 6.30
CA ARG A 134 -9.50 26.36 7.44
C ARG A 134 -10.93 25.89 7.73
N ALA A 135 -11.71 25.56 6.71
CA ALA A 135 -13.06 25.02 6.88
C ALA A 135 -13.03 23.58 7.46
N ALA A 136 -12.12 22.74 6.97
CA ALA A 136 -12.00 21.35 7.39
C ALA A 136 -11.34 21.18 8.77
N PHE A 137 -10.46 22.12 9.16
CA PHE A 137 -9.72 22.11 10.43
C PHE A 137 -9.95 23.41 11.22
N PRO A 138 -11.18 23.67 11.73
CA PRO A 138 -11.50 24.91 12.43
C PRO A 138 -10.70 25.11 13.73
N GLY A 139 -10.21 24.02 14.31
CA GLY A 139 -9.33 24.01 15.48
C GLY A 139 -7.89 23.60 15.16
N ALA A 140 -7.39 23.86 13.94
CA ALA A 140 -6.01 23.57 13.57
C ALA A 140 -5.01 24.18 14.57
N THR A 141 -3.86 23.56 14.72
CA THR A 141 -2.69 24.14 15.40
C THR A 141 -1.48 24.05 14.48
N GLY A 142 -0.38 24.71 14.85
CA GLY A 142 0.88 24.57 14.12
C GLY A 142 1.54 23.19 14.22
N ARG A 143 1.01 22.23 14.99
CA ARG A 143 1.62 20.91 15.18
C ARG A 143 0.77 19.86 14.47
N LEU A 144 1.34 19.13 13.52
CA LEU A 144 0.60 18.19 12.68
C LEU A 144 1.04 16.74 12.94
N ALA A 145 0.06 15.83 13.00
CA ALA A 145 0.31 14.40 12.89
C ALA A 145 -0.31 13.89 11.59
N VAL A 146 0.54 13.56 10.61
CA VAL A 146 0.12 13.10 9.28
C VAL A 146 0.12 11.58 9.24
N PHE A 147 -1.05 11.00 8.95
CA PHE A 147 -1.27 9.56 8.96
C PHE A 147 -1.32 8.99 7.53
N VAL A 148 -0.44 8.03 7.25
CA VAL A 148 -0.29 7.37 5.95
C VAL A 148 -0.57 5.88 6.08
N HIS A 149 -1.68 5.41 5.51
CA HIS A 149 -2.13 4.02 5.66
C HIS A 149 -1.34 3.02 4.79
N GLY A 150 -1.57 1.73 5.03
CA GLY A 150 -0.96 0.60 4.33
C GLY A 150 -1.65 0.17 3.05
N LEU A 151 -1.17 -0.94 2.46
CA LEU A 151 -1.70 -1.53 1.23
C LEU A 151 -3.18 -1.91 1.37
N THR A 152 -4.01 -1.59 0.37
CA THR A 152 -5.47 -1.85 0.36
C THR A 152 -6.26 -1.21 1.51
N GLU A 153 -5.63 -0.36 2.31
CA GLU A 153 -6.26 0.39 3.39
C GLU A 153 -6.79 1.74 2.89
N THR A 154 -7.46 2.47 3.80
CA THR A 154 -7.87 3.86 3.63
C THR A 154 -7.59 4.63 4.92
N GLU A 155 -7.77 5.95 4.92
CA GLU A 155 -7.70 6.77 6.13
C GLU A 155 -8.62 6.27 7.26
N ALA A 156 -9.73 5.61 6.92
CA ALA A 156 -10.68 5.13 7.92
C ALA A 156 -10.15 3.95 8.75
N THR A 157 -9.04 3.33 8.32
CA THR A 157 -8.42 2.20 9.04
C THR A 157 -7.74 2.61 10.33
N TRP A 158 -7.37 3.88 10.50
CA TRP A 158 -6.88 4.42 11.77
C TRP A 158 -7.93 4.40 12.88
N CYS A 159 -9.21 4.33 12.50
CA CYS A 159 -10.33 4.12 13.43
C CYS A 159 -10.66 2.63 13.63
N TYR A 160 -9.83 1.70 13.17
CA TYR A 160 -10.01 0.27 13.43
C TYR A 160 -10.14 0.05 14.95
N ARG A 161 -11.12 -0.72 15.40
CA ARG A 161 -11.38 -0.97 16.85
C ARG A 161 -11.55 0.29 17.72
N ALA A 162 -11.92 1.44 17.12
CA ALA A 162 -12.12 2.68 17.88
C ALA A 162 -13.25 2.58 18.94
N GLU A 163 -14.11 1.57 18.85
CA GLU A 163 -15.10 1.26 19.89
C GLU A 163 -14.48 0.81 21.23
N ARG A 164 -13.20 0.39 21.23
CA ARG A 164 -12.47 -0.04 22.42
C ARG A 164 -11.60 1.06 23.02
N SER A 165 -11.13 1.98 22.18
CA SER A 165 -10.34 3.16 22.54
C SER A 165 -10.41 4.19 21.44
N ALA A 166 -10.46 5.48 21.77
CA ALA A 166 -10.38 6.56 20.77
C ALA A 166 -9.15 6.36 19.85
N ASP A 167 -9.29 6.74 18.58
CA ASP A 167 -8.22 6.61 17.60
C ASP A 167 -7.00 7.47 17.96
N TYR A 168 -5.84 7.13 17.39
CA TYR A 168 -4.59 7.84 17.66
C TYR A 168 -4.67 9.33 17.35
N GLY A 169 -5.34 9.73 16.27
CA GLY A 169 -5.47 11.13 15.89
C GLY A 169 -6.20 11.95 16.95
N THR A 170 -7.34 11.44 17.41
CA THR A 170 -8.13 12.03 18.50
C THR A 170 -7.31 12.14 19.79
N ARG A 171 -6.60 11.07 20.17
CA ARG A 171 -5.80 11.05 21.39
C ARG A 171 -4.59 11.98 21.31
N LEU A 172 -3.84 11.96 20.21
CA LEU A 172 -2.71 12.90 19.98
C LEU A 172 -3.15 14.36 20.03
N ARG A 173 -4.36 14.66 19.54
CA ARG A 173 -4.95 15.99 19.63
C ARG A 173 -5.23 16.41 21.07
N GLN A 174 -5.84 15.51 21.85
CA GLN A 174 -6.20 15.76 23.24
C GLN A 174 -4.97 15.86 24.15
N ASP A 175 -4.02 14.94 23.98
CA ASP A 175 -2.91 14.77 24.92
C ASP A 175 -1.73 15.71 24.57
N LEU A 176 -1.47 15.97 23.28
CA LEU A 176 -0.27 16.68 22.82
C LEU A 176 -0.55 17.90 21.93
N GLY A 177 -1.83 18.17 21.64
CA GLY A 177 -2.25 19.28 20.79
C GLY A 177 -2.00 19.08 19.29
N LEU A 178 -1.50 17.92 18.85
CA LEU A 178 -1.23 17.62 17.44
C LEU A 178 -2.54 17.56 16.64
N THR A 179 -2.66 18.32 15.55
CA THR A 179 -3.79 18.24 14.63
C THR A 179 -3.62 17.01 13.72
N PRO A 180 -4.53 16.03 13.75
CA PRO A 180 -4.42 14.85 12.91
C PRO A 180 -4.84 15.16 11.47
N VAL A 181 -4.00 14.78 10.52
CA VAL A 181 -4.23 14.91 9.07
C VAL A 181 -4.15 13.51 8.47
N HIS A 182 -5.28 12.97 8.02
CA HIS A 182 -5.29 11.63 7.44
C HIS A 182 -5.23 11.71 5.91
N LEU A 183 -4.40 10.87 5.32
CA LEU A 183 -4.23 10.80 3.87
C LEU A 183 -4.85 9.53 3.31
N ARG A 184 -5.32 9.61 2.07
CA ARG A 184 -5.61 8.44 1.24
C ARG A 184 -4.84 8.53 -0.06
N TYR A 185 -4.36 7.40 -0.59
CA TYR A 185 -3.62 7.32 -1.84
C TYR A 185 -3.82 5.98 -2.57
N ASN A 186 -3.38 5.91 -3.83
CA ASN A 186 -3.40 4.69 -4.63
C ASN A 186 -2.24 3.76 -4.24
N THR A 187 -2.53 2.78 -3.38
CA THR A 187 -1.54 1.81 -2.90
C THR A 187 -1.02 0.84 -3.98
N GLY A 188 -1.59 0.86 -5.18
CA GLY A 188 -1.11 0.06 -6.31
C GLY A 188 -0.03 0.74 -7.16
N LEU A 189 0.22 2.03 -6.98
CA LEU A 189 1.33 2.71 -7.64
C LEU A 189 2.67 2.35 -6.99
N HIS A 190 3.76 2.67 -7.69
CA HIS A 190 5.09 2.54 -7.11
C HIS A 190 5.21 3.34 -5.81
N VAL A 191 5.97 2.82 -4.85
CA VAL A 191 6.25 3.52 -3.59
C VAL A 191 7.00 4.83 -3.87
N SER A 192 7.88 4.85 -4.88
CA SER A 192 8.56 6.07 -5.33
C SER A 192 7.59 7.10 -5.91
N ASP A 193 6.58 6.67 -6.66
CA ASP A 193 5.62 7.59 -7.28
C ASP A 193 4.66 8.16 -6.23
N ASN A 194 4.17 7.33 -5.31
CA ASN A 194 3.43 7.79 -4.14
C ASN A 194 4.28 8.72 -3.25
N GLY A 195 5.60 8.48 -3.15
CA GLY A 195 6.53 9.36 -2.44
C GLY A 195 6.63 10.75 -3.04
N ARG A 196 6.70 10.87 -4.39
CA ARG A 196 6.68 12.16 -5.09
C ARG A 196 5.37 12.90 -4.87
N LEU A 197 4.25 12.19 -5.03
CA LEU A 197 2.93 12.77 -4.79
C LEU A 197 2.77 13.24 -3.35
N LEU A 198 3.33 12.50 -2.38
CA LEU A 198 3.30 12.88 -0.96
C LEU A 198 4.19 14.09 -0.67
N ASP A 199 5.39 14.17 -1.23
CA ASP A 199 6.27 15.34 -1.14
C ASP A 199 5.55 16.61 -1.63
N ASP A 200 4.97 16.56 -2.83
CA ASP A 200 4.19 17.67 -3.41
C ASP A 200 2.97 18.04 -2.54
N LEU A 201 2.28 17.05 -1.98
CA LEU A 201 1.15 17.30 -1.09
C LEU A 201 1.60 17.96 0.22
N LEU A 202 2.68 17.49 0.83
CA LEU A 202 3.18 18.03 2.10
C LEU A 202 3.70 19.46 1.95
N GLY A 203 4.38 19.77 0.85
CA GLY A 203 4.75 21.15 0.52
C GLY A 203 3.54 22.08 0.45
N ARG A 204 2.49 21.68 -0.27
CA ARG A 204 1.24 22.48 -0.37
C ARG A 204 0.47 22.54 0.94
N LEU A 205 0.39 21.43 1.67
CA LEU A 205 -0.29 21.35 2.96
C LEU A 205 0.33 22.34 3.96
N VAL A 206 1.65 22.33 4.08
CA VAL A 206 2.38 23.23 4.99
C VAL A 206 2.19 24.69 4.57
N ALA A 207 2.33 24.99 3.27
CA ALA A 207 2.20 26.35 2.76
C ALA A 207 0.79 26.93 2.92
N ALA A 208 -0.25 26.10 2.81
CA ALA A 208 -1.65 26.50 2.90
C ALA A 208 -2.27 26.28 4.29
N TRP A 209 -1.50 25.82 5.27
CA TRP A 209 -2.04 25.49 6.59
C TRP A 209 -2.64 26.72 7.28
N PRO A 210 -3.75 26.59 8.04
CA PRO A 210 -4.44 27.76 8.60
C PRO A 210 -3.63 28.60 9.62
N GLN A 211 -2.51 28.07 10.12
CA GLN A 211 -1.58 28.73 11.04
C GLN A 211 -0.15 28.35 10.65
N GLU A 212 0.85 29.06 11.20
CA GLU A 212 2.25 28.71 11.01
C GLU A 212 2.54 27.29 11.53
N VAL A 213 3.07 26.43 10.67
CA VAL A 213 3.45 25.06 11.02
C VAL A 213 4.78 25.08 11.79
N GLN A 214 4.78 24.47 12.96
CA GLN A 214 5.89 24.41 13.91
C GLN A 214 6.60 23.05 13.87
N ASP A 215 5.82 21.97 13.78
CA ASP A 215 6.35 20.61 13.63
C ASP A 215 5.35 19.66 12.97
N VAL A 216 5.90 18.67 12.27
CA VAL A 216 5.19 17.59 11.59
C VAL A 216 5.69 16.24 12.12
N VAL A 217 4.74 15.35 12.41
CA VAL A 217 4.96 13.94 12.70
C VAL A 217 4.40 13.11 11.56
N LEU A 218 5.24 12.30 10.93
CA LEU A 218 4.77 11.34 9.92
C LEU A 218 4.53 9.99 10.59
N ILE A 219 3.29 9.50 10.54
CA ILE A 219 2.90 8.20 11.10
C ILE A 219 2.48 7.29 9.95
N GLY A 220 3.30 6.29 9.65
CA GLY A 220 3.09 5.39 8.52
C GLY A 220 2.79 3.97 8.98
N HIS A 221 1.67 3.40 8.55
CA HIS A 221 1.39 1.97 8.75
C HIS A 221 1.80 1.17 7.52
N SER A 222 2.52 0.06 7.73
CA SER A 222 2.87 -0.88 6.65
C SER A 222 3.55 -0.16 5.47
N MET A 223 3.01 -0.27 4.26
CA MET A 223 3.43 0.47 3.05
C MET A 223 3.53 1.99 3.27
N GLY A 224 2.65 2.59 4.07
CA GLY A 224 2.64 4.04 4.30
C GLY A 224 3.93 4.57 4.93
N GLY A 225 4.62 3.76 5.74
CA GLY A 225 5.95 4.11 6.25
C GLY A 225 7.04 4.11 5.17
N LEU A 226 6.93 3.26 4.14
CA LEU A 226 7.82 3.29 2.98
C LEU A 226 7.55 4.54 2.13
N VAL A 227 6.28 4.88 1.91
CA VAL A 227 5.88 6.09 1.17
C VAL A 227 6.39 7.34 1.87
N ALA A 228 6.26 7.44 3.20
CA ALA A 228 6.79 8.54 3.99
C ALA A 228 8.32 8.67 3.87
N ARG A 229 9.05 7.55 3.94
CA ARG A 229 10.51 7.53 3.73
C ARG A 229 10.93 7.93 2.32
N SER A 230 10.21 7.43 1.32
CA SER A 230 10.41 7.79 -0.09
C SER A 230 10.20 9.29 -0.30
N ALA A 231 9.14 9.87 0.26
CA ALA A 231 8.88 11.32 0.19
C ALA A 231 9.99 12.15 0.82
N LEU A 232 10.44 11.80 2.05
CA LEU A 232 11.55 12.48 2.72
C LEU A 232 12.85 12.43 1.91
N HIS A 233 13.16 11.26 1.33
CA HIS A 233 14.37 11.09 0.51
C HIS A 233 14.31 11.93 -0.76
N GLN A 234 13.19 11.89 -1.48
CA GLN A 234 13.02 12.61 -2.74
C GLN A 234 12.94 14.13 -2.55
N ALA A 235 12.40 14.56 -1.41
CA ALA A 235 12.41 15.96 -0.97
C ALA A 235 13.80 16.44 -0.49
N GLY A 236 14.84 15.61 -0.60
CA GLY A 236 16.21 15.97 -0.20
C GLY A 236 16.38 16.18 1.31
N GLY A 237 15.54 15.59 2.15
CA GLY A 237 15.55 15.79 3.60
C GLY A 237 16.95 15.60 4.21
N GLY A 238 17.41 16.58 4.99
CA GLY A 238 18.75 16.58 5.58
C GLY A 238 19.86 17.15 4.68
N THR A 239 19.52 17.65 3.48
CA THR A 239 20.47 18.29 2.55
C THR A 239 20.21 19.79 2.39
N ALA A 240 21.13 20.51 1.72
CA ALA A 240 20.98 21.94 1.46
C ALA A 240 19.85 22.27 0.45
N ASP A 241 19.51 21.33 -0.43
CA ASP A 241 18.49 21.49 -1.46
C ASP A 241 17.12 20.92 -1.01
N ALA A 242 16.96 20.68 0.29
CA ALA A 242 15.76 20.06 0.84
C ALA A 242 14.51 20.93 0.64
N HIS A 243 13.38 20.31 0.30
CA HIS A 243 12.12 21.02 0.25
C HIS A 243 11.75 21.55 1.65
N PRO A 244 11.17 22.76 1.78
CA PRO A 244 11.00 23.45 3.07
C PRO A 244 10.23 22.66 4.14
N TRP A 245 9.26 21.84 3.74
CA TRP A 245 8.44 21.07 4.69
C TRP A 245 9.27 20.02 5.45
N THR A 246 10.37 19.54 4.87
CA THR A 246 11.21 18.49 5.48
C THR A 246 11.87 18.98 6.76
N ALA A 247 12.22 20.27 6.86
CA ALA A 247 12.78 20.89 8.05
C ALA A 247 11.80 20.97 9.24
N LEU A 248 10.50 20.83 8.96
CA LEU A 248 9.43 20.80 9.96
C LEU A 248 9.19 19.39 10.50
N VAL A 249 9.68 18.35 9.81
CA VAL A 249 9.50 16.96 10.24
C VAL A 249 10.41 16.67 11.42
N ARG A 250 9.81 16.48 12.59
CA ARG A 250 10.55 16.17 13.82
C ARG A 250 10.70 14.69 14.05
N ASP A 251 9.63 13.95 13.78
CA ASP A 251 9.57 12.53 14.04
C ASP A 251 8.90 11.81 12.88
N THR A 252 9.41 10.62 12.57
CA THR A 252 8.66 9.62 11.81
C THR A 252 8.42 8.40 12.70
N ILE A 253 7.20 7.88 12.67
CA ILE A 253 6.83 6.67 13.41
C ILE A 253 6.31 5.66 12.40
N THR A 254 7.02 4.54 12.23
CA THR A 254 6.58 3.45 11.35
C THR A 254 5.97 2.32 12.17
N LEU A 255 4.83 1.81 11.71
CA LEU A 255 4.07 0.75 12.36
C LEU A 255 4.06 -0.47 11.44
N GLY A 256 4.88 -1.48 11.76
CA GLY A 256 4.95 -2.71 10.97
C GLY A 256 5.43 -2.49 9.52
N THR A 257 6.19 -1.43 9.24
CA THR A 257 6.62 -1.11 7.88
C THR A 257 7.68 -2.09 7.37
N PRO A 258 7.52 -2.73 6.18
CA PRO A 258 8.48 -3.71 5.68
C PRO A 258 9.67 -3.03 4.97
N HIS A 259 10.62 -2.48 5.73
CA HIS A 259 11.77 -1.75 5.19
C HIS A 259 12.69 -2.59 4.29
N LEU A 260 12.78 -3.92 4.51
CA LEU A 260 13.47 -4.86 3.61
C LEU A 260 12.51 -5.66 2.71
N GLY A 261 11.25 -5.25 2.71
CA GLY A 261 10.16 -5.92 2.02
C GLY A 261 9.52 -7.10 2.76
N ALA A 262 8.36 -7.52 2.27
CA ALA A 262 7.53 -8.57 2.85
C ALA A 262 7.96 -9.97 2.35
N PRO A 263 8.28 -10.93 3.24
CA PRO A 263 8.62 -12.30 2.84
C PRO A 263 7.47 -13.04 2.16
N LEU A 264 6.21 -12.71 2.49
CA LEU A 264 5.05 -13.30 1.83
C LEU A 264 5.09 -13.05 0.31
N GLU A 265 5.39 -11.80 -0.09
CA GLU A 265 5.58 -11.44 -1.50
C GLU A 265 6.80 -12.11 -2.13
N ARG A 266 7.89 -12.30 -1.37
CA ARG A 266 9.04 -13.10 -1.84
C ARG A 266 8.63 -14.54 -2.11
N GLY A 267 7.73 -15.12 -1.29
CA GLY A 267 7.15 -16.45 -1.49
C GLY A 267 6.28 -16.54 -2.75
N VAL A 268 5.35 -15.60 -2.93
CA VAL A 268 4.48 -15.54 -4.12
C VAL A 268 5.30 -15.35 -5.40
N HIS A 269 6.31 -14.48 -5.39
CA HIS A 269 7.20 -14.28 -6.53
C HIS A 269 8.05 -15.52 -6.86
N ARG A 270 8.60 -16.20 -5.84
CA ARG A 270 9.32 -17.48 -6.05
C ARG A 270 8.41 -18.53 -6.66
N LEU A 271 7.18 -18.66 -6.16
CA LEU A 271 6.18 -19.57 -6.72
C LEU A 271 5.87 -19.21 -8.18
N ALA A 272 5.61 -17.93 -8.48
CA ALA A 272 5.40 -17.47 -9.85
C ALA A 272 6.60 -17.80 -10.75
N GLY A 273 7.83 -17.59 -10.28
CA GLY A 273 9.06 -17.94 -11.00
C GLY A 273 9.21 -19.46 -11.24
N VAL A 274 8.82 -20.31 -10.29
CA VAL A 274 8.76 -21.77 -10.48
C VAL A 274 7.70 -22.14 -11.51
N LEU A 275 6.50 -21.57 -11.40
CA LEU A 275 5.40 -21.81 -12.33
C LEU A 275 5.72 -21.32 -13.75
N ALA A 276 6.53 -20.27 -13.91
CA ALA A 276 6.96 -19.77 -15.21
C ALA A 276 7.93 -20.71 -15.95
N ARG A 277 8.64 -21.59 -15.22
CA ARG A 277 9.61 -22.55 -15.80
C ARG A 277 8.92 -23.70 -16.52
N VAL A 278 7.71 -24.03 -16.12
CA VAL A 278 6.92 -25.14 -16.65
C VAL A 278 5.89 -24.56 -17.64
N PRO A 279 5.97 -24.89 -18.95
CA PRO A 279 5.13 -24.29 -19.99
C PRO A 279 3.63 -24.25 -19.66
N GLU A 280 3.16 -25.30 -19.00
CA GLU A 280 1.77 -25.51 -18.62
C GLU A 280 1.31 -24.54 -17.53
N THR A 281 2.20 -24.15 -16.62
CA THR A 281 1.89 -23.26 -15.49
C THR A 281 2.23 -21.79 -15.72
N ARG A 282 2.83 -21.45 -16.87
CA ARG A 282 3.10 -20.06 -17.29
C ARG A 282 1.87 -19.15 -17.23
N PRO A 283 0.65 -19.59 -17.60
CA PRO A 283 -0.53 -18.74 -17.50
C PRO A 283 -0.90 -18.38 -16.05
N LEU A 284 -0.69 -19.31 -15.10
CA LEU A 284 -0.89 -19.06 -13.67
C LEU A 284 0.19 -18.13 -13.12
N ALA A 285 1.45 -18.27 -13.57
CA ALA A 285 2.51 -17.32 -13.26
C ALA A 285 2.17 -15.91 -13.78
N ALA A 286 1.61 -15.81 -14.99
CA ALA A 286 1.16 -14.54 -15.57
C ALA A 286 0.01 -13.91 -14.78
N LEU A 287 -0.89 -14.71 -14.20
CA LEU A 287 -1.94 -14.22 -13.30
C LEU A 287 -1.34 -13.64 -12.00
N LEU A 288 -0.35 -14.32 -11.40
CA LEU A 288 0.35 -13.82 -10.22
C LEU A 288 1.19 -12.57 -10.50
N ALA A 289 1.62 -12.37 -11.75
CA ALA A 289 2.32 -11.17 -12.21
C ALA A 289 1.40 -9.95 -12.42
N LEU A 290 0.07 -10.13 -12.45
CA LEU A 290 -0.93 -9.05 -12.58
C LEU A 290 -1.13 -8.23 -11.29
N ARG A 291 -0.48 -8.62 -10.19
CA ARG A 291 -0.43 -7.81 -8.98
C ARG A 291 0.17 -6.43 -9.28
N SER A 292 -0.37 -5.41 -8.64
CA SER A 292 0.05 -4.01 -8.83
C SER A 292 1.54 -3.82 -8.61
N VAL A 293 2.10 -2.78 -9.23
CA VAL A 293 3.51 -2.44 -9.04
C VAL A 293 3.84 -2.05 -7.59
N GLY A 294 2.88 -1.49 -6.83
CA GLY A 294 3.02 -1.25 -5.39
C GLY A 294 3.25 -2.53 -4.57
N ILE A 295 2.54 -3.63 -4.91
CA ILE A 295 2.79 -4.95 -4.30
C ILE A 295 4.17 -5.49 -4.72
N LYS A 296 4.62 -5.20 -5.94
CA LYS A 296 5.97 -5.60 -6.41
C LYS A 296 7.08 -4.85 -5.67
N ASP A 297 6.88 -3.59 -5.33
CA ASP A 297 7.82 -2.78 -4.54
C ASP A 297 7.91 -3.28 -3.09
N LEU A 298 6.77 -3.64 -2.47
CA LEU A 298 6.74 -4.23 -1.13
C LEU A 298 7.57 -5.50 -1.00
N ARG A 299 7.82 -6.26 -2.09
CA ARG A 299 8.66 -7.46 -2.04
C ARG A 299 10.07 -7.17 -1.53
N ARG A 300 10.59 -5.95 -1.76
CA ARG A 300 11.96 -5.56 -1.40
C ARG A 300 12.05 -4.23 -0.65
N GLY A 301 10.93 -3.56 -0.39
CA GLY A 301 10.95 -2.22 0.19
C GLY A 301 11.54 -1.19 -0.78
N THR A 302 11.26 -1.33 -2.09
CA THR A 302 11.77 -0.41 -3.12
C THR A 302 11.27 1.02 -2.85
N LEU A 303 12.17 2.00 -2.74
CA LEU A 303 11.80 3.39 -2.43
C LEU A 303 12.05 4.36 -3.58
N VAL A 304 12.94 4.02 -4.52
CA VAL A 304 13.40 4.95 -5.56
C VAL A 304 13.16 4.39 -6.96
N GLU A 305 12.97 5.29 -7.92
CA GLU A 305 12.73 4.95 -9.32
C GLU A 305 13.87 4.13 -9.94
N ALA A 306 15.12 4.42 -9.58
CA ALA A 306 16.31 3.77 -10.13
C ALA A 306 16.32 2.23 -9.95
N ASP A 307 15.59 1.73 -8.95
CA ASP A 307 15.52 0.31 -8.63
C ASP A 307 14.53 -0.48 -9.51
N TRP A 308 13.61 0.20 -10.19
CA TRP A 308 12.59 -0.44 -11.03
C TRP A 308 12.54 0.07 -12.48
N SER A 309 12.95 1.31 -12.75
CA SER A 309 12.85 1.91 -14.08
C SER A 309 13.68 1.15 -15.11
N GLY A 310 13.04 0.85 -16.26
CA GLY A 310 13.65 0.07 -17.35
C GLY A 310 13.87 -1.42 -17.05
N ARG A 311 13.27 -1.97 -15.98
CA ARG A 311 13.49 -3.37 -15.54
C ARG A 311 12.20 -4.18 -15.54
N ASP A 312 12.34 -5.47 -15.81
CA ASP A 312 11.28 -6.44 -15.54
C ASP A 312 11.32 -6.84 -14.05
N LEU A 313 10.32 -6.39 -13.29
CA LEU A 313 10.20 -6.68 -11.86
C LEU A 313 9.90 -8.15 -11.56
N ASP A 314 9.44 -8.92 -12.54
CA ASP A 314 9.15 -10.34 -12.38
C ASP A 314 10.26 -11.25 -12.93
N ALA A 315 11.30 -10.69 -13.54
CA ALA A 315 12.46 -11.44 -14.00
C ALA A 315 13.26 -12.07 -12.83
N PRO A 316 13.75 -13.31 -12.99
CA PRO A 316 14.62 -13.94 -12.00
C PRO A 316 16.01 -13.28 -12.00
N GLY A 317 16.44 -12.72 -10.86
CA GLY A 317 17.78 -12.13 -10.72
C GLY A 317 17.98 -11.36 -9.41
N VAL A 318 19.22 -10.94 -9.15
CA VAL A 318 19.55 -9.95 -8.11
C VAL A 318 19.04 -8.61 -8.62
N ALA A 319 18.04 -8.04 -7.95
CA ALA A 319 17.56 -6.72 -8.31
C ALA A 319 18.47 -5.66 -7.71
N ALA A 320 18.54 -4.51 -8.37
CA ALA A 320 19.11 -3.34 -7.74
C ALA A 320 18.34 -3.01 -6.47
N HIS A 321 19.09 -2.58 -5.47
CA HIS A 321 18.58 -2.06 -4.23
C HIS A 321 19.44 -0.85 -3.91
N THR A 322 18.85 0.32 -4.00
CA THR A 322 19.48 1.55 -3.57
C THR A 322 19.27 1.68 -2.08
N HIS A 323 20.36 1.70 -1.30
CA HIS A 323 20.27 2.00 0.12
C HIS A 323 19.81 3.45 0.29
N VAL A 324 18.69 3.63 0.99
CA VAL A 324 18.15 4.94 1.36
C VAL A 324 18.24 5.09 2.87
N PRO A 325 19.15 5.94 3.39
CA PRO A 325 19.32 6.10 4.82
C PRO A 325 18.09 6.76 5.46
N LEU A 326 18.07 6.76 6.79
CA LEU A 326 17.14 7.59 7.55
C LEU A 326 17.54 9.07 7.40
N SER A 327 16.58 9.98 7.49
CA SER A 327 16.83 11.42 7.31
C SER A 327 17.48 12.00 8.57
N ASP A 328 18.64 12.65 8.44
CA ASP A 328 19.36 13.20 9.59
C ASP A 328 18.61 14.33 10.32
N GLY A 329 17.57 14.92 9.70
CA GLY A 329 16.78 16.02 10.25
C GLY A 329 15.66 15.61 11.21
N ALA A 330 15.35 14.30 11.34
CA ALA A 330 14.24 13.79 12.12
C ALA A 330 14.64 12.61 13.01
N ARG A 331 13.94 12.41 14.13
CA ARG A 331 14.04 11.16 14.89
C ARG A 331 13.14 10.12 14.24
N HIS A 332 13.63 8.90 14.13
CA HIS A 332 12.89 7.82 13.50
C HIS A 332 12.59 6.73 14.53
N PHE A 333 11.32 6.40 14.67
CA PHE A 333 10.79 5.39 15.60
C PHE A 333 10.12 4.26 14.85
N VAL A 334 10.26 3.04 15.38
CA VAL A 334 9.67 1.82 14.81
C VAL A 334 8.88 1.09 15.88
N VAL A 335 7.61 0.80 15.59
CA VAL A 335 6.82 -0.16 16.35
C VAL A 335 6.65 -1.42 15.52
N LEU A 336 7.01 -2.56 16.10
CA LEU A 336 6.80 -3.87 15.49
C LEU A 336 5.97 -4.78 16.41
N ALA A 337 5.02 -5.51 15.80
CA ALA A 337 4.19 -6.47 16.50
C ALA A 337 4.71 -7.90 16.30
N THR A 338 4.39 -8.76 17.26
CA THR A 338 4.59 -10.19 17.15
C THR A 338 3.34 -10.93 17.61
N LEU A 339 2.95 -11.98 16.89
CA LEU A 339 1.81 -12.82 17.29
C LEU A 339 2.06 -13.51 18.64
N THR A 340 3.32 -13.84 18.92
CA THR A 340 3.73 -14.45 20.17
C THR A 340 3.62 -13.45 21.31
N ARG A 341 3.10 -13.88 22.46
CA ARG A 341 2.97 -13.00 23.63
C ARG A 341 4.32 -12.54 24.18
N ASP A 342 5.31 -13.42 24.13
CA ASP A 342 6.69 -13.05 24.42
C ASP A 342 7.35 -12.55 23.13
N PRO A 343 7.60 -11.24 23.02
CA PRO A 343 8.31 -10.69 21.88
C PRO A 343 9.80 -11.05 21.86
N ALA A 344 10.41 -11.45 22.98
CA ALA A 344 11.84 -11.81 23.00
C ALA A 344 12.11 -13.26 22.56
N ALA A 345 11.05 -14.07 22.40
CA ALA A 345 11.19 -15.48 22.05
C ALA A 345 11.74 -15.68 20.63
N PRO A 346 12.58 -16.70 20.36
CA PRO A 346 13.13 -16.94 19.01
C PRO A 346 12.08 -17.14 17.92
N VAL A 347 10.92 -17.72 18.27
CA VAL A 347 9.79 -17.92 17.33
C VAL A 347 9.11 -16.61 16.93
N ALA A 348 9.25 -15.56 17.75
CA ALA A 348 8.69 -14.25 17.49
C ALA A 348 9.35 -13.58 16.26
N ASP A 349 10.63 -13.91 16.00
CA ASP A 349 11.37 -13.42 14.82
C ASP A 349 10.95 -14.11 13.52
N LEU A 350 10.35 -15.30 13.62
CA LEU A 350 9.85 -16.05 12.47
C LEU A 350 8.44 -15.61 12.06
N LEU A 351 7.54 -15.47 13.03
CA LEU A 351 6.14 -15.16 12.77
C LEU A 351 5.90 -13.66 12.55
N GLY A 352 6.63 -12.79 13.26
CA GLY A 352 6.35 -11.36 13.28
C GLY A 352 4.88 -11.09 13.57
N ASP A 353 4.31 -10.12 12.87
CA ASP A 353 2.91 -9.72 12.99
C ASP A 353 1.96 -10.43 11.99
N LEU A 354 2.43 -11.55 11.41
CA LEU A 354 1.86 -12.34 10.29
C LEU A 354 2.09 -11.80 8.87
N LEU A 355 2.57 -10.57 8.71
CA LEU A 355 2.87 -10.00 7.38
C LEU A 355 4.32 -9.54 7.25
N VAL A 356 4.85 -8.93 8.31
CA VAL A 356 6.18 -8.32 8.33
C VAL A 356 7.00 -8.91 9.48
N PRO A 357 8.12 -9.60 9.18
CA PRO A 357 9.02 -10.07 10.21
C PRO A 357 9.80 -8.91 10.84
N PRO A 358 10.23 -9.06 12.11
CA PRO A 358 11.00 -8.05 12.83
C PRO A 358 12.23 -7.53 12.07
N ARG A 359 13.03 -8.39 11.44
CA ARG A 359 14.21 -7.95 10.67
C ARG A 359 13.84 -7.02 9.50
N SER A 360 12.73 -7.30 8.84
CA SER A 360 12.24 -6.42 7.77
C SER A 360 11.72 -5.10 8.32
N ALA A 361 11.03 -5.14 9.47
CA ALA A 361 10.57 -3.94 10.17
C ALA A 361 11.71 -3.05 10.69
N LEU A 362 12.84 -3.64 11.03
CA LEU A 362 14.02 -2.89 11.50
C LEU A 362 14.93 -2.42 10.37
N GLY A 363 14.69 -2.83 9.12
CA GLY A 363 15.67 -2.57 8.06
C GLY A 363 17.00 -3.28 8.30
N ASP A 364 17.02 -4.40 9.03
CA ASP A 364 18.24 -5.10 9.44
C ASP A 364 18.70 -6.10 8.37
N THR A 365 19.56 -5.64 7.47
CA THR A 365 20.19 -6.43 6.40
C THR A 365 21.24 -7.40 6.93
N GLY A 366 21.70 -7.22 8.18
CA GLY A 366 22.80 -7.98 8.78
C GLY A 366 24.20 -7.51 8.37
N ASP A 367 24.29 -6.39 7.64
CA ASP A 367 25.52 -5.72 7.21
C ASP A 367 25.45 -4.20 7.50
N ASP A 368 26.38 -3.43 6.94
CA ASP A 368 26.48 -1.98 7.16
C ASP A 368 25.37 -1.18 6.46
N ASP A 369 24.61 -1.78 5.54
CA ASP A 369 23.48 -1.14 4.84
C ASP A 369 22.17 -1.20 5.65
N ARG A 370 22.23 -1.59 6.92
CA ARG A 370 21.06 -1.65 7.80
C ARG A 370 20.56 -0.25 8.19
N LEU A 371 19.27 -0.13 8.46
CA LEU A 371 18.73 1.09 9.06
C LEU A 371 19.18 1.19 10.52
N ALA A 372 19.90 2.26 10.84
CA ALA A 372 20.46 2.50 12.16
C ALA A 372 19.43 3.16 13.10
N PHE A 373 18.41 2.40 13.52
CA PHE A 373 17.52 2.86 14.58
C PHE A 373 18.20 2.75 15.95
N PRO A 374 18.22 3.82 16.76
CA PRO A 374 18.63 3.73 18.16
C PRO A 374 17.78 2.69 18.92
N PRO A 375 18.35 1.93 19.88
CA PRO A 375 17.61 0.88 20.59
C PRO A 375 16.36 1.39 21.33
N ASP A 376 16.41 2.61 21.86
CA ASP A 376 15.31 3.31 22.54
C ASP A 376 14.23 3.85 21.57
N HIS A 377 14.52 3.86 20.27
CA HIS A 377 13.57 4.20 19.22
C HIS A 377 12.84 2.98 18.62
N VAL A 378 13.17 1.79 19.10
CA VAL A 378 12.56 0.54 18.66
C VAL A 378 11.68 -0.01 19.76
N HIS A 379 10.41 -0.25 19.43
CA HIS A 379 9.47 -0.88 20.35
C HIS A 379 8.84 -2.13 19.77
N ARG A 380 8.86 -3.21 20.56
CA ARG A 380 8.34 -4.51 20.16
C ARG A 380 7.21 -4.94 21.09
N ILE A 381 6.05 -5.24 20.50
CA ILE A 381 4.85 -5.64 21.25
C ILE A 381 4.48 -7.09 20.91
N GLY A 382 4.22 -7.89 21.95
CA GLY A 382 3.76 -9.26 21.81
C GLY A 382 2.23 -9.39 21.80
N GLY A 383 1.73 -10.49 21.24
CA GLY A 383 0.31 -10.85 21.20
C GLY A 383 -0.53 -10.04 20.20
N LEU A 384 0.10 -9.34 19.25
CA LEU A 384 -0.56 -8.47 18.28
C LEU A 384 -0.32 -8.96 16.84
N THR A 385 -1.32 -8.74 16.00
CA THR A 385 -1.25 -8.90 14.54
C THR A 385 -0.96 -7.57 13.87
N HIS A 386 -0.64 -7.60 12.57
CA HIS A 386 -0.32 -6.40 11.79
C HIS A 386 -1.39 -5.31 11.92
N PHE A 387 -2.66 -5.68 11.78
CA PHE A 387 -3.78 -4.72 11.86
C PHE A 387 -4.09 -4.25 13.27
N ASP A 388 -3.62 -4.94 14.32
CA ASP A 388 -3.74 -4.41 15.68
C ASP A 388 -2.89 -3.14 15.84
N LEU A 389 -1.80 -2.97 15.09
CA LEU A 389 -0.93 -1.78 15.15
C LEU A 389 -1.66 -0.48 14.80
N LEU A 390 -2.75 -0.53 14.02
CA LEU A 390 -3.51 0.65 13.58
C LEU A 390 -4.19 1.41 14.71
N ASN A 391 -4.59 0.73 15.80
CA ASN A 391 -5.29 1.38 16.92
C ASN A 391 -5.28 0.51 18.20
N HIS A 392 -4.11 0.13 18.68
CA HIS A 392 -3.94 -0.58 19.94
C HIS A 392 -3.50 0.38 21.07
N PRO A 393 -4.08 0.29 22.28
CA PRO A 393 -3.69 1.17 23.39
C PRO A 393 -2.20 1.18 23.71
N LEU A 394 -1.55 0.01 23.76
CA LEU A 394 -0.10 -0.10 24.02
C LEU A 394 0.76 0.58 22.94
N VAL A 395 0.33 0.56 21.69
CA VAL A 395 1.04 1.25 20.60
C VAL A 395 0.93 2.75 20.81
N TYR A 396 -0.26 3.25 21.14
CA TYR A 396 -0.43 4.66 21.46
C TYR A 396 0.39 5.09 22.67
N GLU A 397 0.40 4.31 23.75
CA GLU A 397 1.17 4.62 24.95
C GLU A 397 2.65 4.82 24.62
N GLN A 398 3.19 3.97 23.75
CA GLN A 398 4.57 4.12 23.28
C GLN A 398 4.76 5.35 22.37
N ILE A 399 3.84 5.59 21.42
CA ILE A 399 3.86 6.80 20.59
C ILE A 399 3.87 8.05 21.48
N HIS A 400 2.93 8.12 22.43
CA HIS A 400 2.81 9.22 23.36
C HIS A 400 4.09 9.40 24.19
N CYS A 401 4.67 8.32 24.72
CA CYS A 401 5.94 8.35 25.45
C CYS A 401 7.05 9.05 24.63
N TRP A 402 7.31 8.58 23.40
CA TRP A 402 8.34 9.15 22.52
C TRP A 402 8.09 10.62 22.14
N LEU A 403 6.82 11.02 22.06
CA LEU A 403 6.43 12.37 21.67
C LEU A 403 6.40 13.35 22.86
N VAL A 404 6.19 12.87 24.08
CA VAL A 404 6.34 13.65 25.32
C VAL A 404 7.80 13.86 25.66
N GLU A 405 8.62 12.82 25.54
CA GLU A 405 10.06 12.84 25.82
C GLU A 405 10.88 13.52 24.70
N ARG A 406 10.25 14.38 23.91
CA ARG A 406 10.94 15.19 22.91
C ARG A 406 11.96 16.10 23.61
N PRO A 407 13.26 16.03 23.28
CA PRO A 407 14.18 17.08 23.67
C PRO A 407 13.64 18.41 23.16
N GLU A 408 13.55 19.42 24.03
CA GLU A 408 13.31 20.78 23.57
C GLU A 408 14.48 21.18 22.66
N GLY A 409 14.21 21.28 21.35
CA GLY A 409 15.19 21.62 20.31
C GLY A 409 14.61 22.70 19.40
N PRO A 410 15.46 23.57 18.85
CA PRO A 410 15.07 24.91 18.40
C PRO A 410 13.91 24.82 17.42
N ARG A 411 12.87 25.68 17.61
CA ARG A 411 11.90 26.01 16.55
C ARG A 411 12.70 26.11 15.25
N PRO A 412 12.32 25.40 14.16
CA PRO A 412 13.03 25.57 12.91
C PRO A 412 13.01 27.08 12.64
N ALA A 413 14.19 27.70 12.50
CA ALA A 413 14.19 29.06 11.98
C ALA A 413 13.58 28.94 10.58
N ALA A 414 12.47 29.64 10.35
CA ALA A 414 11.89 29.74 9.03
C ALA A 414 13.00 30.20 8.06
N PRO A 415 13.08 29.62 6.84
CA PRO A 415 14.11 29.96 5.86
C PRO A 415 14.16 31.45 5.51
#